data_AF-A0A7Z9N1J3-F1
#
_entry.id   AF-A0A7Z9N1J3-F1
#
_cell.length_a   1.000
_cell.length_b   1.000
_cell.length_c   1.000
_cell.angle_alpha   90.00
_cell.angle_beta   90.00
_cell.angle_gamma   90.00
#
_symmetry.space_group_name_H-M   'P 1'
#
loop_
_entity.id
_entity.type
_entity.pdbx_description
1 polymer ?
#
loop_
_entity_poly.entity_id
_entity_poly.type
_entity_poly.pdbx_seq_one_letter_code
_entity_poly.pdbx_strand_id
1 'polypeptide(L)' 'LINELTISLNEGWNLISGISTPLNISDIQDPGGIVIPGTVYGFAPGGYSNAEILEPGKGYWVRADNSGIITIDD' A
#
# COMPACT_ATOMS: atom_id res chain seq x y z
N LEU A 1 -21.29 5.61 -2.91
CA LEU A 1 -20.40 5.01 -3.92
C LEU A 1 -19.28 4.39 -3.12
N ILE A 2 -19.01 3.10 -3.24
CA ILE A 2 -17.80 2.49 -2.69
C ILE A 2 -16.81 2.46 -3.87
N ASN A 3 -15.67 3.14 -3.75
CA ASN A 3 -14.62 3.04 -4.76
C ASN A 3 -13.62 2.00 -4.26
N GLU A 4 -13.78 0.74 -4.66
CA GLU A 4 -12.74 -0.27 -4.40
C GLU A 4 -11.61 -0.14 -5.42
N LEU A 5 -10.37 -0.14 -4.93
CA LEU A 5 -9.16 -0.19 -5.74
C LEU A 5 -8.45 -1.54 -5.53
N THR A 6 -8.43 -2.37 -6.56
CA THR A 6 -7.63 -3.60 -6.57
C THR A 6 -6.27 -3.35 -7.20
N ILE A 7 -5.21 -3.72 -6.49
CA ILE A 7 -3.82 -3.51 -6.91
C ILE A 7 -3.12 -4.86 -6.99
N SER A 8 -2.51 -5.16 -8.15
CA SER A 8 -1.64 -6.31 -8.32
C SER A 8 -0.23 -6.00 -7.81
N LEU A 9 0.30 -6.87 -6.97
CA LEU A 9 1.66 -6.85 -6.47
C LEU A 9 2.47 -7.98 -7.09
N ASN A 10 3.73 -7.72 -7.39
CA ASN A 10 4.71 -8.75 -7.70
C ASN A 10 5.49 -9.13 -6.43
N GLU A 11 6.06 -10.33 -6.37
CA GLU A 11 7.06 -10.65 -5.36
C GLU A 11 8.16 -9.59 -5.31
N GLY A 12 8.52 -9.13 -4.11
CA GLY A 12 9.50 -8.07 -3.89
C GLY A 12 8.86 -6.68 -3.69
N TRP A 13 9.53 -5.64 -4.16
CA TRP A 13 9.12 -4.25 -3.92
C TRP A 13 8.20 -3.72 -5.01
N ASN A 14 7.06 -3.16 -4.61
CA ASN A 14 6.06 -2.56 -5.49
C ASN A 14 5.83 -1.10 -5.10
N LEU A 15 5.70 -0.22 -6.09
CA LEU A 15 5.30 1.18 -5.87
C LEU A 15 3.81 1.32 -6.14
N ILE A 16 3.03 1.65 -5.11
CA ILE A 16 1.59 1.87 -5.21
C ILE A 16 1.27 3.36 -5.03
N SER A 17 0.20 3.82 -5.68
CA SER A 17 -0.31 5.19 -5.59
C SER A 17 -1.76 5.25 -6.06
N GLY A 18 -2.37 6.43 -6.07
CA GLY A 18 -3.72 6.62 -6.61
C GLY A 18 -4.85 6.53 -5.58
N ILE A 19 -4.51 6.48 -4.30
CA ILE A 19 -5.46 6.65 -3.19
C ILE A 19 -6.04 8.07 -3.26
N SER A 20 -7.36 8.22 -3.11
CA SER A 20 -8.08 9.48 -3.15
C SER A 20 -8.51 10.01 -1.79
N THR A 21 -8.61 9.14 -0.77
CA THR A 21 -8.82 9.53 0.64
C THR A 21 -7.75 8.96 1.58
N PRO A 22 -7.39 9.63 2.70
CA PRO A 22 -6.41 9.07 3.63
C PRO A 22 -6.84 7.69 4.16
N LEU A 23 -5.97 6.69 4.03
CA LEU A 23 -6.25 5.29 4.37
C LEU A 23 -5.25 4.76 5.40
N ASN A 24 -5.71 4.08 6.45
CA ASN A 24 -4.80 3.35 7.34
C ASN A 24 -4.30 2.08 6.66
N ILE A 25 -3.01 1.77 6.79
CA ILE A 25 -2.45 0.51 6.26
C ILE A 25 -3.13 -0.73 6.85
N SER A 26 -3.71 -0.64 8.04
CA SER A 26 -4.49 -1.71 8.65
C SER A 26 -5.79 -2.04 7.90
N ASP A 27 -6.27 -1.11 7.09
CA ASP A 27 -7.54 -1.23 6.38
C ASP A 27 -7.35 -1.87 4.99
N ILE A 28 -6.09 -2.07 4.57
CA ILE A 28 -5.73 -2.80 3.35
C ILE A 28 -6.18 -4.25 3.50
N GLN A 29 -7.02 -4.70 2.57
CA GLN A 29 -7.43 -6.09 2.49
C GLN A 29 -6.37 -6.89 1.74
N ASP A 30 -5.67 -7.76 2.47
CA ASP A 30 -4.65 -8.66 1.96
C ASP A 30 -5.08 -10.13 2.19
N PRO A 31 -5.97 -10.68 1.34
CA PRO A 31 -6.48 -12.03 1.52
C PRO A 31 -5.41 -13.11 1.33
N GLY A 32 -4.33 -12.80 0.62
CA GLY A 32 -3.18 -13.69 0.44
C GLY A 32 -2.19 -13.65 1.61
N GLY A 33 -2.28 -12.64 2.48
CA GLY A 33 -1.29 -12.39 3.51
C GLY A 33 0.11 -12.11 2.94
N ILE A 34 0.17 -11.55 1.73
CA ILE A 34 1.42 -11.40 0.98
C ILE A 34 2.22 -10.16 1.36
N VAL A 35 1.60 -9.15 1.97
CA VAL A 35 2.27 -7.92 2.37
C VAL A 35 3.09 -8.17 3.64
N ILE A 36 4.39 -7.86 3.58
CA ILE A 36 5.28 -8.05 4.73
C ILE A 36 5.03 -6.92 5.75
N PRO A 37 4.67 -7.24 7.02
CA PRO A 37 4.39 -6.21 8.02
C PRO A 37 5.55 -5.25 8.26
N GLY A 38 5.25 -3.95 8.45
CA GLY A 38 6.27 -2.91 8.66
C GLY A 38 7.10 -2.56 7.42
N THR A 39 6.65 -2.96 6.23
CA THR A 39 7.34 -2.69 4.95
C THR A 39 6.62 -1.71 4.03
N VAL A 40 5.71 -0.92 4.58
CA VAL A 40 5.07 0.18 3.84
C VAL A 40 5.87 1.46 4.08
N TYR A 41 6.44 2.03 3.02
CA TYR A 41 7.30 3.21 3.10
C TYR A 41 6.80 4.33 2.20
N GLY A 42 6.67 5.53 2.77
CA GLY A 42 6.40 6.77 2.04
C GLY A 42 7.65 7.65 1.96
N PHE A 43 7.69 8.53 0.97
CA PHE A 43 8.73 9.56 0.91
C PHE A 43 8.42 10.68 1.92
N ALA A 44 9.41 11.01 2.75
CA ALA A 44 9.37 12.02 3.78
C ALA A 44 10.67 12.86 3.76
N PRO A 45 10.74 14.00 4.49
CA PRO A 45 11.98 14.74 4.63
C PRO A 45 13.09 13.84 5.17
N GLY A 46 14.19 13.72 4.43
CA GLY A 46 15.30 12.83 4.78
C GLY A 46 15.27 11.43 4.14
N GLY A 47 14.26 11.12 3.31
CA GLY A 47 14.21 9.90 2.51
C GLY A 47 12.94 9.09 2.74
N TYR A 48 13.05 7.76 2.67
CA TYR A 48 11.93 6.87 2.91
C TYR A 48 11.79 6.55 4.40
N SER A 49 10.58 6.68 4.92
CA SER A 49 10.20 6.29 6.28
C SER A 49 8.98 5.39 6.24
N ASN A 50 8.80 4.56 7.29
CA ASN A 50 7.58 3.78 7.43
C ASN A 50 6.36 4.70 7.43
N ALA A 51 5.27 4.24 6.81
CA ALA A 51 4.01 4.96 6.75
C ALA A 51 2.89 4.10 7.34
N GLU A 52 2.12 4.70 8.24
CA GLU A 52 0.91 4.09 8.81
C GLU A 52 -0.35 4.56 8.07
N ILE A 53 -0.25 5.67 7.33
CA ILE A 53 -1.34 6.28 6.57
C ILE A 53 -0.88 6.51 5.13
N LEU A 54 -1.68 6.04 4.18
CA LEU A 54 -1.56 6.35 2.76
C LEU A 54 -2.34 7.64 2.48
N GLU A 55 -1.63 8.66 2.02
CA GLU A 55 -2.16 10.00 1.78
C GLU A 55 -2.40 10.22 0.28
N PRO A 56 -3.47 10.91 -0.10
CA PRO A 56 -3.74 11.21 -1.50
C PRO A 56 -2.59 11.94 -2.20
N GLY A 57 -2.35 11.56 -3.46
CA GLY A 57 -1.30 12.16 -4.29
C GLY A 57 0.13 11.72 -3.96
N LYS A 58 0.33 10.75 -3.05
CA LYS A 58 1.64 10.18 -2.73
C LYS A 58 1.81 8.76 -3.28
N GLY A 59 3.08 8.35 -3.39
CA GLY A 59 3.46 6.98 -3.74
C GLY A 59 4.12 6.28 -2.55
N TYR A 60 3.88 4.98 -2.44
CA TYR A 60 4.32 4.15 -1.32
C TYR A 60 4.96 2.86 -1.82
N TRP A 61 6.13 2.53 -1.28
CA TRP A 61 6.74 1.22 -1.47
C TRP A 61 6.11 0.21 -0.53
N VAL A 62 5.75 -0.95 -1.05
CA VAL A 62 5.21 -2.09 -0.30
C VAL A 62 6.01 -3.32 -0.70
N ARG A 63 6.46 -4.11 0.28
CA ARG A 63 7.14 -5.38 0.01
C ARG A 63 6.13 -6.54 0.09
N ALA A 64 6.05 -7.32 -0.96
CA ALA A 64 5.28 -8.56 -1.00
C ALA A 64 6.22 -9.78 -0.97
N ASP A 65 5.83 -10.84 -0.27
CA ASP A 65 6.55 -12.12 -0.23
C ASP A 65 6.25 -13.03 -1.43
N ASN A 66 5.15 -12.75 -2.14
CA ASN A 66 4.73 -13.40 -3.36
C ASN A 66 3.95 -12.43 -4.26
N SER A 67 3.71 -12.82 -5.51
CA SER A 67 2.80 -12.08 -6.37
C SER A 67 1.34 -12.34 -5.97
N GLY A 68 0.51 -11.32 -6.04
CA GLY A 68 -0.91 -11.44 -5.73
C GLY A 68 -1.63 -10.10 -5.78
N ILE A 69 -2.71 -9.95 -5.01
CA ILE A 69 -3.52 -8.73 -5.01
C ILE A 69 -3.78 -8.24 -3.59
N ILE A 70 -3.92 -6.92 -3.47
CA ILE A 70 -4.53 -6.27 -2.32
C ILE A 70 -5.74 -5.45 -2.80
N THR A 71 -6.70 -5.25 -1.90
CA THR A 71 -7.84 -4.36 -2.14
C THR A 71 -7.85 -3.25 -1.09
N ILE A 72 -8.15 -2.04 -1.55
CA ILE A 72 -8.29 -0.85 -0.74
C ILE A 72 -9.70 -0.30 -0.94
N ASP A 73 -10.39 -0.01 0.15
CA ASP A 73 -11.65 0.74 0.12
C ASP A 73 -11.30 2.23 0.13
N ASP A 74 -11.45 2.89 -1.02
CA ASP A 74 -11.14 4.31 -1.25
C ASP A 74 -12.39 5.22 -1.21
#